data_AF-A0A959UVA4-F1
#
_entry.id   AF-A0A959UVA4-F1
#
_cell.length_a   1.000
_cell.length_b   1.000
_cell.length_c   1.000
_cell.angle_alpha   90.00
_cell.angle_beta   90.00
_cell.angle_gamma   90.00
#
_symmetry.space_group_name_H-M   'P 1'
#
loop_
_entity.id
_entity.type
_entity.pdbx_description
1 polymer ?
#
loop_
_entity_poly.entity_id
_entity_poly.type
_entity_poly.pdbx_seq_one_letter_code
_entity_poly.pdbx_strand_id
1 'polypeptide(L)' 'DVTEDFNRMDIDIVLGLGVGTPSGWDFSLRYTSGMTNVLKDDDVFFPTNRVYSISIGHRIRKLGILTRKRR' A
#
# COMPACT_ATOMS: atom_id res chain seq x y z
N ASP A 1 -9.23 -31.85 -7.48
CA ASP A 1 -7.93 -31.53 -8.09
C ASP A 1 -7.49 -30.24 -7.43
N VAL A 2 -6.37 -30.25 -6.72
CA VAL A 2 -5.80 -29.02 -6.15
C VAL A 2 -4.77 -28.55 -7.15
N THR A 3 -5.09 -27.50 -7.88
CA THR A 3 -4.22 -26.94 -8.91
C THR A 3 -3.09 -26.15 -8.24
N GLU A 4 -1.85 -26.42 -8.66
CA GLU A 4 -0.65 -25.67 -8.21
C GLU A 4 -0.44 -24.36 -9.00
N ASP A 5 -1.29 -24.09 -10.00
CA ASP A 5 -1.21 -22.88 -10.81
C ASP A 5 -1.72 -21.66 -10.04
N PHE A 6 -0.88 -20.63 -9.98
CA PHE A 6 -1.21 -19.34 -9.38
C PHE A 6 -1.94 -18.44 -10.38
N ASN A 7 -2.91 -17.68 -9.89
CA ASN A 7 -3.45 -16.56 -10.66
C ASN A 7 -2.38 -15.48 -10.83
N ARG A 8 -2.04 -15.15 -12.09
CA ARG A 8 -1.02 -14.14 -12.42
C ARG A 8 -1.49 -12.71 -12.19
N MET A 9 -2.80 -12.50 -12.11
CA MET A 9 -3.41 -11.20 -11.89
C MET A 9 -4.28 -11.30 -10.64
N ASP A 10 -3.99 -10.45 -9.66
CA ASP A 10 -4.79 -10.31 -8.45
C ASP A 10 -5.45 -8.92 -8.45
N ILE A 11 -6.62 -8.86 -7.83
CA ILE A 11 -7.42 -7.66 -7.67
C ILE A 11 -7.59 -7.48 -6.18
N ASP A 12 -7.10 -6.37 -5.65
CA ASP A 12 -7.11 -6.12 -4.22
C ASP A 12 -8.00 -4.93 -3.86
N ILE A 13 -8.72 -5.05 -2.74
CA ILE A 13 -9.29 -3.90 -2.04
C ILE A 13 -8.28 -3.41 -1.03
N VAL A 14 -7.99 -2.11 -1.09
CA VAL A 14 -7.08 -1.44 -0.17
C VAL A 14 -7.87 -0.43 0.66
N LEU A 15 -7.83 -0.59 1.97
CA LEU A 15 -8.36 0.36 2.95
C LEU A 15 -7.20 0.90 3.78
N GLY A 16 -7.17 2.22 4.00
CA GLY A 16 -6.08 2.83 4.75
C GLY A 16 -6.52 4.03 5.56
N LEU A 17 -5.86 4.22 6.70
CA LEU A 17 -5.98 5.37 7.56
C LEU A 17 -4.59 5.97 7.74
N GLY A 18 -4.51 7.30 7.66
CA GLY A 18 -3.25 8.01 7.83
C GLY A 18 -3.44 9.29 8.63
N VAL A 19 -2.44 9.61 9.44
CA VAL A 19 -2.37 10.87 10.18
C VAL A 19 -1.08 11.59 9.80
N GLY A 20 -1.20 12.88 9.49
CA GLY A 20 -0.08 13.76 9.20
C GLY A 20 0.06 14.81 10.27
N THR A 21 1.29 15.08 10.71
CA THR A 21 1.60 16.13 11.68
C THR A 21 2.09 17.41 10.96
N PRO A 22 1.90 18.61 11.55
CA PRO A 22 2.45 19.84 11.00
C PRO A 22 3.98 19.86 10.88
N SER A 23 4.69 19.06 11.67
CA SER A 23 6.15 18.88 11.57
C SER A 23 6.57 18.07 10.33
N GLY A 24 5.60 17.56 9.56
CA GLY A 24 5.84 16.85 8.31
C GLY A 24 6.09 15.36 8.51
N TRP A 25 5.74 14.78 9.65
CA TRP A 25 5.69 13.33 9.82
C TRP A 25 4.33 12.80 9.39
N ASP A 26 4.34 11.70 8.64
CA ASP A 26 3.15 11.02 8.16
C ASP A 26 3.21 9.56 8.65
N PHE A 27 2.16 9.09 9.32
CA PHE A 27 2.00 7.70 9.75
C PHE A 27 0.76 7.13 9.09
N SER A 28 0.86 5.92 8.53
CA SER A 28 -0.30 5.26 7.92
C SER A 28 -0.36 3.78 8.24
N LEU A 29 -1.58 3.30 8.43
CA LEU A 29 -1.94 1.90 8.48
C LEU A 29 -2.77 1.58 7.24
N ARG A 30 -2.43 0.49 6.57
CA ARG A 30 -3.13 0.00 5.38
C ARG A 30 -3.47 -1.47 5.57
N TYR A 31 -4.69 -1.83 5.24
CA TYR A 31 -5.18 -3.18 5.09
C TYR A 31 -5.46 -3.43 3.61
N THR A 32 -4.86 -4.48 3.07
CA THR A 32 -5.07 -4.95 1.71
C THR A 32 -5.68 -6.34 1.78
N SER A 33 -6.77 -6.56 1.04
CA SER A 33 -7.41 -7.87 0.90
C SER A 33 -7.59 -8.17 -0.58
N GLY A 34 -7.03 -9.28 -1.03
CA GLY A 34 -7.28 -9.87 -2.34
C GLY A 34 -8.73 -10.27 -2.47
N MET A 35 -9.32 -9.91 -3.60
CA MET A 35 -10.65 -10.33 -4.05
C MET A 35 -10.57 -11.55 -4.97
N THR A 36 -9.36 -11.89 -5.45
CA THR A 36 -9.13 -13.05 -6.31
C THR A 36 -8.53 -14.17 -5.47
N ASN A 37 -8.92 -15.41 -5.77
CA ASN A 37 -8.27 -16.57 -5.18
C ASN A 37 -6.83 -16.66 -5.69
N VAL A 38 -5.89 -16.90 -4.78
CA VAL A 38 -4.47 -17.04 -5.08
C VAL A 38 -4.22 -18.29 -5.93
N LEU A 39 -4.94 -19.38 -5.64
CA LEU A 39 -4.91 -20.63 -6.41
C LEU A 39 -5.99 -20.64 -7.48
N LYS A 40 -5.64 -21.12 -8.66
CA LYS A 40 -6.58 -21.32 -9.77
C LYS A 40 -7.42 -22.57 -9.51
N ASP A 41 -8.73 -22.51 -9.78
CA ASP A 41 -9.68 -23.64 -9.67
C ASP A 41 -9.83 -24.28 -8.27
N ASP A 42 -9.38 -23.62 -7.19
CA ASP A 42 -9.57 -24.09 -5.81
C ASP A 42 -10.73 -23.35 -5.11
N ASP A 43 -11.93 -23.92 -5.22
CA ASP A 43 -13.18 -23.40 -4.65
C ASP A 43 -13.39 -23.80 -3.18
N VAL A 44 -12.49 -24.60 -2.58
CA VAL A 44 -12.73 -25.17 -1.24
C VAL A 44 -12.18 -24.27 -0.12
N PHE A 45 -11.07 -23.57 -0.36
CA PHE A 45 -10.37 -22.82 0.70
C PHE A 45 -10.29 -21.30 0.50
N PHE A 46 -10.71 -20.77 -0.66
CA PHE A 46 -10.65 -19.33 -1.01
C PHE A 46 -9.44 -18.59 -0.42
N PRO A 47 -8.19 -19.06 -0.63
CA PRO A 47 -7.03 -18.41 -0.06
C PRO A 47 -6.88 -17.05 -0.75
N THR A 48 -7.31 -16.00 -0.05
CA THR A 48 -7.20 -14.61 -0.47
C THR A 48 -5.98 -13.99 0.21
N ASN A 49 -5.20 -13.21 -0.54
CA ASN A 49 -4.04 -12.56 0.04
C ASN A 49 -4.49 -11.45 1.01
N ARG A 50 -3.92 -11.39 2.21
CA ARG A 50 -4.24 -10.34 3.19
C ARG A 50 -2.96 -9.76 3.74
N VAL A 51 -2.80 -8.45 3.61
CA VAL A 51 -1.58 -7.75 4.00
C VAL A 51 -1.95 -6.56 4.88
N TYR A 52 -1.30 -6.49 6.04
CA TYR A 52 -1.28 -5.30 6.87
C TYR A 52 0.05 -4.58 6.65
N SER A 53 -0.01 -3.29 6.36
CA SER A 53 1.18 -2.47 6.16
C SER A 53 1.14 -1.26 7.08
N ILE A 54 2.25 -1.06 7.80
CA ILE A 54 2.50 0.14 8.60
C ILE A 54 3.56 0.95 7.86
N SER A 55 3.34 2.24 7.70
CA SER A 55 4.30 3.12 7.04
C SER A 55 4.54 4.39 7.84
N ILE A 56 5.79 4.84 7.81
CA ILE A 56 6.25 6.10 8.37
C ILE A 56 6.95 6.90 7.26
N GLY A 57 6.60 8.17 7.13
CA GLY A 57 7.17 9.07 6.14
C GLY A 57 7.52 10.42 6.76
N HIS A 58 8.50 11.11 6.18
CA HIS A 58 8.82 12.49 6.53
C HIS A 58 8.88 13.38 5.30
N ARG A 59 8.07 14.44 5.29
CA ARG A 59 7.99 15.45 4.23
C ARG A 59 9.06 16.53 4.40
N ILE A 60 10.08 16.49 3.56
CA ILE A 60 11.13 17.52 3.50
C ILE A 60 10.61 18.73 2.72
N ARG A 61 10.28 19.83 3.41
CA ARG A 61 9.91 21.11 2.78
C ARG A 61 11.07 22.11 2.84
N LYS A 62 12.05 21.96 1.94
CA LYS A 62 12.91 23.03 1.40
C LYS A 62 13.97 22.40 0.47
N LEU A 63 13.79 22.55 -0.84
CA LEU A 63 14.90 23.09 -1.64
C LEU A 63 14.58 24.56 -1.83
N GLY A 64 15.05 25.37 -0.88
CA GLY A 64 15.17 26.80 -1.11
C GLY A 64 16.20 26.99 -2.21
N ILE A 65 15.78 26.94 -3.47
CA ILE A 65 16.55 27.55 -4.54
C ILE A 65 16.65 29.01 -4.11
N LEU A 66 17.84 29.37 -3.67
CA LEU A 66 18.29 30.72 -3.39
C LEU A 66 18.03 31.56 -4.64
N THR A 67 16.81 32.07 -4.80
CA THR A 67 16.54 33.21 -5.69
C THR A 67 17.15 34.42 -5.01
N ARG A 68 18.47 34.51 -5.17
CA ARG A 68 19.31 35.66 -4.85
C ARG A 68 18.66 36.86 -5.51
N LYS A 69 18.01 37.70 -4.70
CA LYS A 69 17.46 38.99 -5.10
C LYS A 69 18.61 39.81 -5.71
N ARG A 70 18.70 39.86 -7.05
CA ARG A 70 19.61 40.79 -7.72
C ARG A 70 19.05 42.18 -7.47
N ARG A 71 19.86 42.99 -6.77
CA ARG A 71 19.70 44.43 -6.61
C ARG A 71 19.67 45.11 -7.97
#